data_AF-A0A6I3F2B5-F1
#
_entry.id   AF-A0A6I3F2B5-F1
#
_cell.length_a   1.000
_cell.length_b   1.000
_cell.length_c   1.000
_cell.angle_alpha   90.00
_cell.angle_beta   90.00
_cell.angle_gamma   90.00
#
_symmetry.space_group_name_H-M   'P 1'
#
loop_
_entity.id
_entity.type
_entity.pdbx_description
1 polymer ?
#
loop_
_entity_poly.entity_id
_entity_poly.type
_entity_poly.pdbx_seq_one_letter_code
_entity_poly.pdbx_strand_id
1 'polypeptide(L)'
;MTPPEPQPPSRMPSKKTASTPGPSSRTTPKGSKGKLPVAAGKPKRRNRPPAPIAAATAVGDGSNPTGDTTGSDSNTYRYGAGALIIAFLAAQLLSTIAYAIVQSVTSYDFTAPAGVGAAVGQAAGQASQGLTFAISVPPPLWTTALLQLPLWLGLAVIPIWFATKRGRGVVAELGLRMKLRDAPIGLAIGVACQLVMVPALYWVVFKLIGVKDISAAARELTDRATDPLSIILVFLIVGIGAPIAEEIYFRGMAQRIFGRKLRPEWAILAAAAFFAGSHLQPLQFPALLVFGIILGVLAWKSGRIGPSIWAHVGFNVVAAASLVFNLGIG
;
A
#
# COMPACT_ATOMS: atom_id res chain seq x y z
N MET A 1 65.33 13.46 -17.53
CA MET A 1 64.07 13.24 -18.26
C MET A 1 63.01 14.12 -17.65
N THR A 2 62.65 15.18 -18.37
CA THR A 2 61.55 16.11 -18.13
C THR A 2 61.07 16.50 -19.53
N PRO A 3 59.78 16.40 -19.86
CA PRO A 3 59.30 16.70 -21.20
C PRO A 3 59.22 18.22 -21.45
N PRO A 4 59.46 18.70 -22.68
CA PRO A 4 59.37 20.11 -23.03
C PRO A 4 57.92 20.60 -23.23
N GLU A 5 57.74 21.88 -22.92
CA GLU A 5 56.52 22.66 -22.89
C GLU A 5 55.92 22.95 -24.30
N PRO A 6 54.58 22.99 -24.47
CA PRO A 6 53.94 23.18 -25.78
C PRO A 6 53.93 24.64 -26.27
N GLN A 7 54.15 24.82 -27.58
CA GLN A 7 54.12 26.12 -28.27
C GLN A 7 52.69 26.69 -28.44
N PRO A 8 52.52 28.03 -28.46
CA PRO A 8 51.23 28.69 -28.63
C PRO A 8 50.78 28.79 -30.10
N PRO A 9 49.45 28.83 -30.38
CA PRO A 9 48.90 28.83 -31.74
C PRO A 9 48.95 30.18 -32.46
N SER A 10 49.07 30.11 -33.80
CA SER A 10 49.17 31.25 -34.72
C SER A 10 47.82 31.94 -34.99
N ARG A 11 47.89 33.27 -35.21
CA ARG A 11 46.76 34.18 -35.52
C ARG A 11 46.26 34.04 -36.96
N MET A 12 44.94 34.22 -37.14
CA MET A 12 44.30 34.70 -38.38
C MET A 12 43.27 35.82 -38.08
N PRO A 13 42.93 36.70 -39.04
CA PRO A 13 42.52 38.08 -38.76
C PRO A 13 41.00 38.36 -38.70
N SER A 14 40.69 39.53 -38.12
CA SER A 14 39.38 40.03 -37.65
C SER A 14 38.34 40.40 -38.72
N LYS A 15 37.05 40.45 -38.31
CA LYS A 15 36.11 41.53 -38.71
C LYS A 15 34.89 41.69 -37.76
N LYS A 16 34.83 42.89 -37.17
CA LYS A 16 33.70 43.79 -36.86
C LYS A 16 32.59 43.39 -35.86
N THR A 17 32.61 44.15 -34.77
CA THR A 17 31.59 44.43 -33.76
C THR A 17 30.41 45.27 -34.28
N ALA A 18 29.21 45.05 -33.74
CA ALA A 18 28.18 46.09 -33.62
C ALA A 18 27.26 45.84 -32.41
N SER A 19 26.94 46.93 -31.74
CA SER A 19 26.39 47.08 -30.40
C SER A 19 24.86 47.13 -30.34
N THR A 20 24.33 46.84 -29.15
CA THR A 20 22.96 47.06 -28.65
C THR A 20 22.48 48.51 -28.82
N PRO A 21 21.17 48.75 -29.07
CA PRO A 21 20.55 50.05 -28.83
C PRO A 21 19.70 50.07 -27.56
N GLY A 22 19.89 51.13 -26.76
CA GLY A 22 18.99 51.58 -25.69
C GLY A 22 17.75 52.33 -26.23
N PRO A 23 16.89 52.86 -25.33
CA PRO A 23 15.50 53.19 -25.65
C PRO A 23 15.34 54.57 -26.30
N SER A 24 14.53 54.66 -27.36
CA SER A 24 14.13 55.91 -27.99
C SER A 24 12.68 56.27 -27.63
N SER A 25 12.54 57.42 -26.96
CA SER A 25 11.31 58.19 -26.78
C SER A 25 10.85 58.90 -28.07
N ARG A 26 9.61 59.42 -28.07
CA ARG A 26 8.87 60.20 -29.11
C ARG A 26 8.20 59.33 -30.18
N THR A 27 6.93 59.50 -30.57
CA THR A 27 5.98 60.62 -30.58
C THR A 27 4.54 60.07 -30.74
N THR A 28 3.55 60.70 -30.11
CA THR A 28 2.11 60.55 -30.42
C THR A 28 1.74 61.19 -31.76
N PRO A 29 0.74 60.64 -32.47
CA PRO A 29 -0.35 61.49 -32.97
C PRO A 29 -1.76 60.90 -32.73
N LYS A 30 -2.70 61.82 -32.47
CA LYS A 30 -4.16 61.62 -32.40
C LYS A 30 -4.75 61.28 -33.77
N GLY A 31 -5.77 60.42 -33.79
CA GLY A 31 -7.00 60.67 -34.56
C GLY A 31 -7.44 59.60 -35.58
N SER A 32 -8.74 59.32 -35.52
CA SER A 32 -9.63 58.78 -36.58
C SER A 32 -10.04 57.31 -36.49
N LYS A 33 -11.34 57.13 -36.75
CA LYS A 33 -12.19 55.95 -36.52
C LYS A 33 -12.04 54.93 -37.66
N GLY A 34 -12.11 53.65 -37.32
CA GLY A 34 -12.30 52.55 -38.27
C GLY A 34 -12.48 51.22 -37.55
N LYS A 35 -13.72 50.72 -37.47
CA LYS A 35 -14.03 49.36 -37.02
C LYS A 35 -13.62 48.37 -38.10
N LEU A 36 -13.06 47.22 -37.71
CA LEU A 36 -13.39 45.88 -38.23
C LEU A 36 -12.92 44.82 -37.19
N PRO A 37 -13.64 43.69 -37.02
CA PRO A 37 -13.54 42.79 -35.87
C PRO A 37 -12.56 41.63 -36.11
N VAL A 38 -12.20 40.87 -35.05
CA VAL A 38 -12.15 39.38 -35.02
C VAL A 38 -11.38 38.82 -33.79
N ALA A 39 -11.96 37.75 -33.22
CA ALA A 39 -11.39 36.65 -32.42
C ALA A 39 -11.06 36.83 -30.92
N ALA A 40 -12.09 36.55 -30.11
CA ALA A 40 -12.13 35.70 -28.92
C ALA A 40 -10.79 35.24 -28.28
N GLY A 41 -10.50 35.77 -27.08
CA GLY A 41 -9.54 35.19 -26.14
C GLY A 41 -10.11 33.95 -25.44
N LYS A 42 -9.35 32.85 -25.42
CA LYS A 42 -9.62 31.66 -24.60
C LYS A 42 -9.52 31.99 -23.11
N PRO A 43 -10.46 31.59 -22.23
CA PRO A 43 -10.26 31.72 -20.80
C PRO A 43 -9.37 30.59 -20.24
N LYS A 44 -8.48 31.01 -19.35
CA LYS A 44 -7.50 30.26 -18.56
C LYS A 44 -8.19 29.14 -17.75
N ARG A 45 -7.88 27.86 -18.03
CA ARG A 45 -8.37 26.70 -17.23
C ARG A 45 -7.82 26.78 -15.80
N ARG A 46 -8.68 27.12 -14.84
CA ARG A 46 -8.42 26.95 -13.40
C ARG A 46 -8.61 25.46 -13.05
N ASN A 47 -7.56 24.80 -12.56
CA ASN A 47 -7.65 23.47 -11.97
C ASN A 47 -8.48 23.54 -10.68
N ARG A 48 -9.73 23.07 -10.73
CA ARG A 48 -10.58 22.87 -9.54
C ARG A 48 -10.47 21.39 -9.12
N PRO A 49 -10.22 21.08 -7.83
CA PRO A 49 -10.33 19.70 -7.35
C PRO A 49 -11.79 19.22 -7.49
N PRO A 50 -12.03 17.91 -7.68
CA PRO A 50 -13.39 17.37 -7.79
C PRO A 50 -14.18 17.65 -6.50
N ALA A 51 -15.43 18.07 -6.67
CA ALA A 51 -16.33 18.47 -5.60
C ALA A 51 -16.69 17.28 -4.67
N PRO A 52 -16.94 17.52 -3.38
CA PRO A 52 -17.50 16.50 -2.49
C PRO A 52 -18.94 16.17 -2.92
N ILE A 53 -19.31 14.90 -2.76
CA ILE A 53 -20.68 14.39 -2.97
C ILE A 53 -21.63 15.18 -2.05
N ALA A 54 -22.48 16.01 -2.64
CA ALA A 54 -23.47 16.79 -1.91
C ALA A 54 -24.57 15.87 -1.37
N ALA A 55 -24.79 15.91 -0.06
CA ALA A 55 -26.03 15.46 0.55
C ALA A 55 -27.14 16.44 0.15
N ALA A 56 -28.13 15.98 -0.62
CA ALA A 56 -29.31 16.76 -0.95
C ALA A 56 -30.33 16.64 0.19
N THR A 57 -30.51 17.72 0.94
CA THR A 57 -31.67 17.95 1.82
C THR A 57 -32.90 18.21 0.96
N ALA A 58 -33.91 17.35 1.07
CA ALA A 58 -35.22 17.53 0.45
C ALA A 58 -36.08 18.49 1.30
N VAL A 59 -36.54 19.58 0.70
CA VAL A 59 -37.71 20.34 1.14
C VAL A 59 -38.75 20.14 0.05
N GLY A 60 -39.88 19.54 0.42
CA GLY A 60 -40.95 19.17 -0.51
C GLY A 60 -41.82 20.35 -0.89
N ASP A 61 -42.17 20.43 -2.17
CA ASP A 61 -43.37 21.10 -2.63
C ASP A 61 -44.14 20.13 -3.53
N GLY A 62 -45.43 20.01 -3.26
CA GLY A 62 -46.29 18.96 -3.79
C GLY A 62 -46.92 19.35 -5.11
N SER A 63 -46.60 18.60 -6.15
CA SER A 63 -47.52 18.36 -7.27
C SER A 63 -46.97 17.24 -8.15
N ASN A 64 -47.69 16.11 -8.19
CA ASN A 64 -47.53 15.09 -9.23
C ASN A 64 -48.63 15.36 -10.28
N PRO A 65 -48.36 15.20 -11.59
CA PRO A 65 -48.75 13.92 -12.19
C PRO A 65 -47.84 13.43 -13.35
N THR A 66 -47.67 12.11 -13.37
CA THR A 66 -47.50 11.20 -14.53
C THR A 66 -46.47 11.60 -15.61
N GLY A 67 -45.32 10.95 -15.55
CA GLY A 67 -44.39 10.82 -16.66
C GLY A 67 -43.48 9.61 -16.40
N ASP A 68 -43.63 8.58 -17.23
CA ASP A 68 -42.73 7.45 -17.31
C ASP A 68 -41.30 7.95 -17.61
N THR A 69 -40.40 7.80 -16.64
CA THR A 69 -38.95 7.91 -16.87
C THR A 69 -38.29 6.67 -16.29
N THR A 70 -38.27 5.62 -17.10
CA THR A 70 -37.15 4.69 -17.19
C THR A 70 -35.82 5.44 -17.06
N GLY A 71 -35.08 5.16 -15.99
CA GLY A 71 -33.78 5.78 -15.76
C GLY A 71 -33.29 5.66 -14.33
N SER A 72 -33.56 4.54 -13.65
CA SER A 72 -32.77 4.18 -12.48
C SER A 72 -31.37 3.86 -12.96
N ASP A 73 -30.51 4.87 -13.04
CA ASP A 73 -29.06 4.70 -12.97
C ASP A 73 -28.70 4.22 -11.55
N SER A 74 -29.21 3.04 -11.19
CA SER A 74 -28.71 2.30 -10.04
C SER A 74 -27.31 1.88 -10.44
N ASN A 75 -26.33 2.66 -10.00
CA ASN A 75 -24.90 2.35 -10.03
C ASN A 75 -24.65 1.16 -9.08
N THR A 76 -25.23 0.01 -9.44
CA THR A 76 -25.32 -1.18 -8.61
C THR A 76 -23.96 -1.84 -8.65
N TYR A 77 -23.23 -1.76 -7.54
CA TYR A 77 -22.00 -2.50 -7.37
C TYR A 77 -22.29 -3.99 -7.56
N ARG A 78 -21.72 -4.59 -8.62
CA ARG A 78 -22.00 -5.96 -9.07
C ARG A 78 -21.40 -7.04 -8.17
N TYR A 79 -20.66 -6.66 -7.13
CA TYR A 79 -20.17 -7.55 -6.08
C TYR A 79 -20.03 -6.77 -4.77
N GLY A 80 -20.27 -7.41 -3.63
CA GLY A 80 -20.26 -6.78 -2.30
C GLY A 80 -19.52 -7.61 -1.26
N ALA A 81 -19.97 -7.60 -0.01
CA ALA A 81 -19.33 -8.31 1.10
C ALA A 81 -19.13 -9.81 0.85
N GLY A 82 -20.03 -10.48 0.11
CA GLY A 82 -19.84 -11.88 -0.26
C GLY A 82 -18.57 -12.14 -1.08
N ALA A 83 -18.20 -11.22 -1.98
CA ALA A 83 -16.97 -11.35 -2.75
C ALA A 83 -15.71 -11.13 -1.88
N LEU A 84 -15.81 -10.28 -0.86
CA LEU A 84 -14.75 -10.08 0.13
C LEU A 84 -14.45 -11.38 0.88
N ILE A 85 -15.51 -12.07 1.33
CA ILE A 85 -15.42 -13.35 2.05
C ILE A 85 -14.88 -14.44 1.13
N ILE A 86 -15.42 -14.57 -0.09
CA ILE A 86 -14.96 -15.55 -1.07
C ILE A 86 -13.46 -15.39 -1.35
N ALA A 87 -13.01 -14.16 -1.61
CA ALA A 87 -11.61 -13.87 -1.88
C ALA A 87 -10.70 -14.24 -0.70
N PHE A 88 -11.13 -13.94 0.54
CA PHE A 88 -10.36 -14.28 1.74
C PHE A 88 -10.27 -15.78 1.95
N LEU A 89 -11.42 -16.47 1.99
CA LEU A 89 -11.49 -17.89 2.28
C LEU A 89 -10.82 -18.73 1.19
N ALA A 90 -10.98 -18.35 -0.09
CA ALA A 90 -10.30 -19.04 -1.18
C ALA A 90 -8.78 -18.87 -1.11
N ALA A 91 -8.28 -17.69 -0.75
CA ALA A 91 -6.85 -17.45 -0.56
C ALA A 91 -6.28 -18.29 0.61
N GLN A 92 -7.02 -18.35 1.72
CA GLN A 92 -6.64 -19.18 2.87
C GLN A 92 -6.68 -20.67 2.56
N LEU A 93 -7.71 -21.14 1.85
CA LEU A 93 -7.82 -22.54 1.44
C LEU A 93 -6.67 -22.92 0.49
N LEU A 94 -6.36 -22.08 -0.49
CA LEU A 94 -5.27 -22.33 -1.44
C LEU A 94 -3.91 -22.41 -0.71
N SER A 95 -3.66 -21.51 0.24
CA SER A 95 -2.48 -21.57 1.10
C SER A 95 -2.44 -22.85 1.92
N THR A 96 -3.55 -23.19 2.60
CA THR A 96 -3.65 -24.40 3.43
C THR A 96 -3.38 -25.67 2.63
N ILE A 97 -3.92 -25.77 1.41
CA ILE A 97 -3.66 -26.90 0.51
C ILE A 97 -2.18 -26.98 0.14
N ALA A 98 -1.53 -25.85 -0.17
CA ALA A 98 -0.11 -25.85 -0.50
C ALA A 98 0.77 -26.30 0.69
N TYR A 99 0.47 -25.83 1.90
CA TYR A 99 1.14 -26.31 3.11
C TYR A 99 0.92 -27.82 3.32
N ALA A 100 -0.30 -28.31 3.16
CA ALA A 100 -0.63 -29.73 3.32
C ALA A 100 0.08 -30.62 2.28
N ILE A 101 0.19 -30.17 1.02
CA ILE A 101 0.91 -30.89 -0.03
C ILE A 101 2.41 -30.96 0.30
N VAL A 102 3.03 -29.84 0.71
CA VAL A 102 4.45 -29.87 1.06
C VAL A 102 4.68 -30.74 2.29
N GLN A 103 3.81 -30.66 3.31
CA GLN A 103 3.90 -31.51 4.49
C GLN A 103 3.73 -33.00 4.16
N SER A 104 2.91 -33.37 3.17
CA SER A 104 2.69 -34.79 2.83
C SER A 104 3.87 -35.43 2.07
N VAL A 105 4.74 -34.62 1.48
CA VAL A 105 5.91 -35.09 0.70
C VAL A 105 7.25 -34.74 1.33
N THR A 106 7.26 -34.09 2.50
CA THR A 106 8.46 -33.72 3.25
C THR A 106 8.37 -34.18 4.70
N SER A 107 9.48 -34.15 5.41
CA SER A 107 9.53 -34.32 6.88
C SER A 107 9.33 -32.98 7.62
N TYR A 108 8.95 -31.91 6.91
CA TYR A 108 8.77 -30.61 7.53
C TYR A 108 7.53 -30.57 8.39
N ASP A 109 7.71 -30.08 9.60
CA ASP A 109 6.63 -29.85 10.52
C ASP A 109 6.29 -28.36 10.57
N PHE A 110 5.22 -27.99 9.86
CA PHE A 110 4.70 -26.62 9.87
C PHE A 110 3.86 -26.30 11.12
N THR A 111 3.71 -27.26 12.03
CA THR A 111 3.17 -27.03 13.38
C THR A 111 4.24 -26.53 14.36
N ALA A 112 5.52 -26.64 13.99
CA ALA A 112 6.61 -25.99 14.73
C ALA A 112 6.47 -24.45 14.64
N PRO A 113 6.43 -23.72 15.77
CA PRO A 113 5.96 -22.34 15.79
C PRO A 113 6.92 -21.35 15.12
N ALA A 114 6.39 -20.54 14.21
CA ALA A 114 7.06 -19.36 13.64
C ALA A 114 6.86 -18.10 14.52
N GLY A 115 7.07 -18.24 15.83
CA GLY A 115 7.00 -17.15 16.82
C GLY A 115 6.13 -17.43 18.05
N VAL A 116 6.36 -16.67 19.12
CA VAL A 116 5.77 -16.89 20.46
C VAL A 116 4.23 -16.89 20.47
N GLY A 117 3.58 -16.08 19.63
CA GLY A 117 2.11 -16.07 19.53
C GLY A 117 1.52 -17.35 18.93
N ALA A 118 2.19 -17.93 17.94
CA ALA A 118 1.81 -19.22 17.36
C ALA A 118 2.13 -20.39 18.31
N ALA A 119 3.24 -20.29 19.06
CA ALA A 119 3.64 -21.27 20.05
C ALA A 119 2.64 -21.40 21.21
N VAL A 120 2.15 -20.28 21.75
CA VAL A 120 1.17 -20.29 22.86
C VAL A 120 -0.19 -20.81 22.40
N GLY A 121 -0.64 -20.45 21.19
CA GLY A 121 -1.89 -20.95 20.62
C GLY A 121 -1.86 -22.45 20.33
N GLN A 122 -0.73 -22.97 19.85
CA GLN A 122 -0.56 -24.39 19.62
C GLN A 122 -0.34 -25.19 20.91
N ALA A 123 0.40 -24.67 21.89
CA ALA A 123 0.55 -25.31 23.19
C ALA A 123 -0.81 -25.51 23.88
N ALA A 124 -1.71 -24.53 23.80
CA ALA A 124 -3.08 -24.65 24.29
C ALA A 124 -3.90 -25.70 23.50
N GLY A 125 -3.72 -25.79 22.18
CA GLY A 125 -4.40 -26.77 21.32
C GLY A 125 -3.88 -28.20 21.49
N GLN A 126 -2.56 -28.39 21.62
CA GLN A 126 -1.92 -29.70 21.75
C GLN A 126 -2.11 -30.28 23.16
N ALA A 127 -2.11 -29.43 24.20
CA ALA A 127 -2.50 -29.83 25.56
C ALA A 127 -3.96 -30.32 25.62
N SER A 128 -4.83 -29.81 24.75
CA SER A 128 -6.22 -30.29 24.64
C SER A 128 -6.35 -31.62 23.86
N GLN A 129 -5.33 -32.04 23.12
CA GLN A 129 -5.36 -33.21 22.22
C GLN A 129 -4.42 -34.36 22.63
N GLY A 130 -3.56 -34.18 23.65
CA GLY A 130 -2.78 -35.27 24.24
C GLY A 130 -1.71 -35.91 23.34
N LEU A 131 -1.25 -35.23 22.29
CA LEU A 131 -0.26 -35.76 21.34
C LEU A 131 1.19 -35.57 21.83
N THR A 132 2.01 -36.63 21.70
CA THR A 132 3.45 -36.65 22.00
C THR A 132 4.30 -36.47 20.74
N PHE A 133 5.36 -35.66 20.89
CA PHE A 133 6.30 -35.14 19.89
C PHE A 133 6.82 -36.14 18.84
N ALA A 134 6.69 -35.78 17.56
CA ALA A 134 7.55 -36.25 16.49
C ALA A 134 8.80 -35.36 16.40
N ILE A 135 9.93 -35.87 15.93
CA ILE A 135 11.15 -35.08 15.72
C ILE A 135 10.89 -34.09 14.58
N SER A 136 10.48 -32.87 14.93
CA SER A 136 10.13 -31.80 14.00
C SER A 136 11.37 -31.20 13.36
N VAL A 137 11.56 -31.37 12.05
CA VAL A 137 12.56 -30.61 11.28
C VAL A 137 11.91 -29.28 10.86
N PRO A 138 12.39 -28.12 11.35
CA PRO A 138 11.82 -26.85 10.93
C PRO A 138 12.11 -26.62 9.44
N PRO A 139 11.11 -26.18 8.66
CA PRO A 139 11.30 -25.87 7.25
C PRO A 139 12.34 -24.75 7.08
N PRO A 140 13.23 -24.83 6.07
CA PRO A 140 14.17 -23.75 5.79
C PRO A 140 13.42 -22.48 5.35
N LEU A 141 13.98 -21.31 5.64
CA LEU A 141 13.27 -20.02 5.44
C LEU A 141 12.77 -19.82 4.01
N TRP A 142 13.54 -20.19 2.99
CA TRP A 142 13.10 -20.11 1.59
C TRP A 142 11.82 -20.91 1.31
N THR A 143 11.64 -22.10 1.90
CA THR A 143 10.39 -22.88 1.75
C THR A 143 9.22 -22.18 2.41
N THR A 144 9.44 -21.64 3.62
CA THR A 144 8.39 -20.90 4.34
C THR A 144 7.97 -19.65 3.57
N ALA A 145 8.91 -18.94 2.95
CA ALA A 145 8.62 -17.77 2.12
C ALA A 145 7.83 -18.16 0.85
N LEU A 146 8.24 -19.21 0.14
CA LEU A 146 7.54 -19.67 -1.07
C LEU A 146 6.12 -20.15 -0.78
N LEU A 147 5.90 -20.82 0.35
CA LEU A 147 4.58 -21.30 0.75
C LEU A 147 3.57 -20.19 1.07
N GLN A 148 4.02 -18.94 1.20
CA GLN A 148 3.13 -17.78 1.32
C GLN A 148 2.57 -17.29 -0.03
N LEU A 149 3.21 -17.63 -1.16
CA LEU A 149 2.78 -17.17 -2.49
C LEU A 149 1.32 -17.50 -2.80
N PRO A 150 0.78 -18.71 -2.50
CA PRO A 150 -0.61 -19.02 -2.83
C PRO A 150 -1.60 -18.13 -2.09
N LEU A 151 -1.32 -17.74 -0.84
CA LEU A 151 -2.14 -16.78 -0.08
C LEU A 151 -2.15 -15.42 -0.80
N TRP A 152 -0.97 -14.87 -1.10
CA TRP A 152 -0.85 -13.55 -1.72
C TRP A 152 -1.41 -13.50 -3.14
N LEU A 153 -1.21 -14.57 -3.92
CA LEU A 153 -1.84 -14.71 -5.23
C LEU A 153 -3.36 -14.75 -5.11
N GLY A 154 -3.92 -15.47 -4.14
CA GLY A 154 -5.36 -15.46 -3.88
C GLY A 154 -5.89 -14.06 -3.55
N LEU A 155 -5.22 -13.36 -2.62
CA LEU A 155 -5.59 -12.01 -2.19
C LEU A 155 -5.39 -10.94 -3.28
N ALA A 156 -4.52 -11.15 -4.26
CA ALA A 156 -4.35 -10.24 -5.39
C ALA A 156 -5.26 -10.58 -6.59
N VAL A 157 -5.23 -11.83 -7.03
CA VAL A 157 -5.86 -12.28 -8.28
C VAL A 157 -7.39 -12.27 -8.16
N ILE A 158 -7.96 -12.71 -7.04
CA ILE A 158 -9.42 -12.78 -6.91
C ILE A 158 -10.06 -11.39 -6.92
N PRO A 159 -9.56 -10.38 -6.17
CA PRO A 159 -10.06 -9.01 -6.30
C PRO A 159 -9.88 -8.42 -7.70
N ILE A 160 -8.75 -8.66 -8.36
CA ILE A 160 -8.52 -8.23 -9.76
C ILE A 160 -9.55 -8.87 -10.70
N TRP A 161 -9.83 -10.16 -10.52
CA TRP A 161 -10.83 -10.87 -11.30
C TRP A 161 -12.23 -10.29 -11.08
N PHE A 162 -12.64 -10.04 -9.84
CA PHE A 162 -13.93 -9.38 -9.55
C PHE A 162 -13.98 -7.98 -10.15
N ALA A 163 -12.92 -7.19 -10.01
CA ALA A 163 -12.85 -5.84 -10.55
C ALA A 163 -12.95 -5.80 -12.08
N THR A 164 -12.34 -6.75 -12.79
CA THR A 164 -12.32 -6.80 -14.26
C THR A 164 -13.53 -7.49 -14.88
N LYS A 165 -13.99 -8.61 -14.32
CA LYS A 165 -15.08 -9.41 -14.89
C LYS A 165 -16.45 -9.04 -14.35
N ARG A 166 -16.52 -8.58 -13.11
CA ARG A 166 -17.78 -8.18 -12.46
C ARG A 166 -17.89 -6.68 -12.28
N GLY A 167 -16.79 -5.93 -12.21
CA GLY A 167 -16.79 -4.47 -12.02
C GLY A 167 -16.49 -3.64 -13.27
N ARG A 168 -16.08 -2.39 -13.06
CA ARG A 168 -15.71 -1.42 -14.11
C ARG A 168 -14.20 -1.36 -14.39
N GLY A 169 -13.45 -2.39 -14.00
CA GLY A 169 -12.00 -2.49 -14.16
C GLY A 169 -11.20 -2.12 -12.89
N VAL A 170 -9.92 -2.49 -12.88
CA VAL A 170 -9.05 -2.40 -11.70
C VAL A 170 -8.81 -0.97 -11.19
N VAL A 171 -8.80 0.02 -12.09
CA VAL A 171 -8.60 1.42 -11.70
C VAL A 171 -9.85 1.98 -11.03
N ALA A 172 -11.03 1.74 -11.62
CA ALA A 172 -12.29 2.26 -11.11
C ALA A 172 -12.71 1.57 -9.81
N GLU A 173 -12.51 0.25 -9.73
CA GLU A 173 -12.99 -0.56 -8.62
C GLU A 173 -11.98 -0.70 -7.48
N LEU A 174 -10.68 -0.77 -7.78
CA LEU A 174 -9.62 -0.99 -6.76
C LEU A 174 -8.68 0.21 -6.62
N GLY A 175 -8.83 1.26 -7.45
CA GLY A 175 -7.88 2.36 -7.50
C GLY A 175 -6.46 1.91 -7.78
N LEU A 176 -6.28 0.79 -8.50
CA LEU A 176 -4.97 0.25 -8.86
C LEU A 176 -4.31 1.19 -9.87
N ARG A 177 -3.63 2.20 -9.34
CA ARG A 177 -2.92 3.24 -10.09
C ARG A 177 -1.76 3.75 -9.26
N MET A 178 -0.66 4.07 -9.93
CA MET A 178 0.54 4.64 -9.32
C MET A 178 0.96 5.92 -10.04
N LYS A 179 1.66 6.78 -9.31
CA LYS A 179 2.44 7.91 -9.82
C LYS A 179 3.87 7.78 -9.32
N LEU A 180 4.84 8.33 -10.05
CA LEU A 180 6.25 8.33 -9.66
C LEU A 180 6.50 8.84 -8.22
N ARG A 181 5.79 9.90 -7.82
CA ARG A 181 5.90 10.47 -6.46
C ARG A 181 5.34 9.58 -5.35
N ASP A 182 4.55 8.56 -5.69
CA ASP A 182 3.95 7.68 -4.70
C ASP A 182 5.02 6.81 -4.04
N ALA A 183 6.09 6.46 -4.78
CA ALA A 183 7.20 5.64 -4.28
C ALA A 183 8.02 6.32 -3.17
N PRO A 184 8.69 7.47 -3.39
CA PRO A 184 9.52 8.08 -2.37
C PRO A 184 8.71 8.52 -1.14
N ILE A 185 7.49 9.07 -1.35
CA ILE A 185 6.63 9.50 -0.26
C ILE A 185 6.11 8.31 0.54
N GLY A 186 5.63 7.27 -0.15
CA GLY A 186 5.15 6.05 0.48
C GLY A 186 6.26 5.40 1.29
N LEU A 187 7.41 5.11 0.66
CA LEU A 187 8.56 4.50 1.33
C LEU A 187 8.99 5.28 2.58
N ALA A 188 9.10 6.61 2.50
CA ALA A 188 9.46 7.44 3.65
C ALA A 188 8.44 7.32 4.79
N ILE A 189 7.14 7.28 4.48
CA ILE A 189 6.09 7.07 5.49
C ILE A 189 6.17 5.67 6.09
N GLY A 190 6.37 4.64 5.26
CA GLY A 190 6.53 3.25 5.71
C GLY A 190 7.70 3.07 6.67
N VAL A 191 8.86 3.57 6.28
CA VAL A 191 10.09 3.58 7.09
C VAL A 191 9.87 4.34 8.39
N ALA A 192 9.27 5.53 8.35
CA ALA A 192 8.95 6.30 9.55
C ALA A 192 7.95 5.58 10.47
N CYS A 193 6.97 4.87 9.91
CA CYS A 193 6.06 4.06 10.70
C CYS A 193 6.81 2.93 11.42
N GLN A 194 7.68 2.21 10.72
CA GLN A 194 8.43 1.11 11.31
C GLN A 194 9.47 1.58 12.34
N LEU A 195 10.21 2.65 12.06
CA LEU A 195 11.31 3.12 12.91
C LEU A 195 10.87 4.04 14.05
N VAL A 196 9.73 4.72 13.92
CA VAL A 196 9.28 5.72 14.90
C VAL A 196 7.92 5.37 15.49
N MET A 197 6.91 5.15 14.64
CA MET A 197 5.54 4.89 15.14
C MET A 197 5.47 3.59 15.93
N VAL A 198 6.06 2.49 15.44
CA VAL A 198 6.02 1.19 16.13
C VAL A 198 6.70 1.27 17.51
N PRO A 199 7.96 1.72 17.65
CA PRO A 199 8.60 1.83 18.97
C PRO A 199 7.88 2.80 19.90
N ALA A 200 7.45 3.96 19.40
CA ALA A 200 6.74 4.94 20.22
C ALA A 200 5.40 4.39 20.73
N LEU A 201 4.66 3.67 19.89
CA LEU A 201 3.40 3.04 20.29
C LEU A 201 3.62 1.99 21.36
N TYR A 202 4.59 1.08 21.18
CA TYR A 202 4.86 0.06 22.19
C TYR A 202 5.41 0.62 23.49
N TRP A 203 6.21 1.69 23.43
CA TRP A 203 6.63 2.41 24.63
C TRP A 203 5.43 2.92 25.44
N VAL A 204 4.42 3.51 24.78
CA VAL A 204 3.17 3.93 25.43
C VAL A 204 2.37 2.74 25.95
N VAL A 205 2.16 1.72 25.13
CA VAL A 205 1.36 0.53 25.47
C VAL A 205 1.95 -0.19 26.69
N PHE A 206 3.26 -0.46 26.71
CA PHE A 206 3.90 -1.13 27.84
C PHE A 206 3.91 -0.27 29.11
N LYS A 207 4.04 1.05 28.98
CA LYS A 207 3.91 1.97 30.12
C LYS A 207 2.51 1.93 30.73
N LEU A 208 1.46 1.77 29.91
CA LEU A 208 0.07 1.71 30.38
C LEU A 208 -0.30 0.34 30.97
N ILE A 209 0.23 -0.76 30.43
CA ILE A 209 -0.11 -2.12 30.84
C ILE A 209 0.84 -2.66 31.94
N GLY A 210 1.98 -2.00 32.17
CA GLY A 210 2.91 -2.35 33.26
C GLY A 210 3.74 -3.61 33.02
N VAL A 211 3.76 -4.14 31.79
CA VAL A 211 4.57 -5.29 31.39
C VAL A 211 5.98 -4.80 31.07
N LYS A 212 6.96 -5.20 31.88
CA LYS A 212 8.33 -4.69 31.80
C LYS A 212 9.26 -5.47 30.87
N ASP A 213 8.91 -6.69 30.47
CA ASP A 213 9.83 -7.51 29.67
C ASP A 213 9.11 -8.52 28.78
N ILE A 214 9.26 -8.37 27.46
CA ILE A 214 8.98 -9.40 26.46
C ILE A 214 10.15 -9.48 25.46
N SER A 215 11.35 -9.05 25.88
CA SER A 215 12.58 -9.13 25.05
C SER A 215 12.88 -10.58 24.62
N ALA A 216 12.38 -11.58 25.34
CA ALA A 216 12.53 -13.00 25.02
C ALA A 216 11.82 -13.41 23.72
N ALA A 217 10.63 -12.86 23.43
CA ALA A 217 9.84 -13.28 22.26
C ALA A 217 10.38 -12.74 20.92
N ALA A 218 11.07 -11.60 20.97
CA ALA A 218 11.71 -11.00 19.80
C ALA A 218 13.05 -11.67 19.45
N ARG A 219 13.76 -12.22 20.46
CA ARG A 219 15.11 -12.81 20.29
C ARG A 219 15.10 -14.20 19.63
N GLU A 220 13.99 -14.94 19.71
CA GLU A 220 13.92 -16.33 19.23
C GLU A 220 13.70 -16.45 17.70
N LEU A 221 13.35 -15.36 17.01
CA LEU A 221 13.13 -15.37 15.56
C LEU A 221 14.42 -15.08 14.73
N THR A 222 15.43 -14.50 15.36
CA THR A 222 16.63 -13.93 14.70
C THR A 222 17.66 -14.98 14.26
N ASP A 223 17.61 -16.21 14.78
CA ASP A 223 18.69 -17.19 14.63
C ASP A 223 18.62 -18.08 13.37
N ARG A 224 17.86 -17.71 12.33
CA ARG A 224 17.55 -18.63 11.20
C ARG A 224 17.84 -18.16 9.78
N ALA A 225 18.44 -16.99 9.55
CA ALA A 225 18.70 -16.49 8.19
C ALA A 225 20.19 -16.40 7.85
N THR A 226 20.84 -17.55 7.62
CA THR A 226 22.27 -17.59 7.26
C THR A 226 22.56 -17.79 5.76
N ASP A 227 21.56 -18.14 4.93
CA ASP A 227 21.77 -18.35 3.50
C ASP A 227 21.27 -17.16 2.60
N PRO A 228 22.06 -16.72 1.59
CA PRO A 228 21.71 -15.57 0.74
C PRO A 228 20.40 -15.71 -0.05
N LEU A 229 20.03 -16.94 -0.42
CA LEU A 229 18.81 -17.22 -1.18
C LEU A 229 17.57 -16.93 -0.33
N SER A 230 17.55 -17.41 0.91
CA SER A 230 16.47 -17.15 1.86
C SER A 230 16.29 -15.65 2.11
N ILE A 231 17.38 -14.90 2.25
CA ILE A 231 17.34 -13.44 2.43
C ILE A 231 16.63 -12.78 1.24
N ILE A 232 17.07 -13.08 0.01
CA ILE A 232 16.47 -12.51 -1.21
C ILE A 232 14.98 -12.84 -1.30
N LEU A 233 14.61 -14.11 -1.05
CA LEU A 233 13.22 -14.54 -1.13
C LEU A 233 12.33 -13.89 -0.06
N VAL A 234 12.82 -13.71 1.16
CA VAL A 234 12.09 -12.98 2.21
C VAL A 234 11.85 -11.53 1.80
N PHE A 235 12.85 -10.82 1.29
CA PHE A 235 12.65 -9.44 0.81
C PHE A 235 11.67 -9.35 -0.36
N LEU A 236 11.79 -10.24 -1.35
CA LEU A 236 10.92 -10.21 -2.53
C LEU A 236 9.48 -10.61 -2.19
N ILE A 237 9.29 -11.67 -1.42
CA ILE A 237 7.95 -12.21 -1.13
C ILE A 237 7.29 -11.47 0.02
N VAL A 238 7.96 -11.36 1.16
CA VAL A 238 7.39 -10.76 2.38
C VAL A 238 7.56 -9.24 2.38
N GLY A 239 8.72 -8.75 1.92
CA GLY A 239 9.02 -7.32 1.85
C GLY A 239 8.24 -6.57 0.76
N ILE A 240 7.94 -7.23 -0.37
CA ILE A 240 7.36 -6.57 -1.55
C ILE A 240 6.05 -7.24 -1.98
N GLY A 241 6.05 -8.55 -2.22
CA GLY A 241 4.90 -9.29 -2.75
C GLY A 241 3.66 -9.22 -1.85
N ALA A 242 3.84 -9.51 -0.56
CA ALA A 242 2.78 -9.48 0.45
C ALA A 242 2.13 -8.09 0.56
N PRO A 243 2.88 -6.98 0.76
CA PRO A 243 2.32 -5.62 0.74
C PRO A 243 1.47 -5.31 -0.49
N ILE A 244 1.91 -5.71 -1.68
CA ILE A 244 1.15 -5.44 -2.91
C ILE A 244 -0.19 -6.18 -2.89
N ALA A 245 -0.18 -7.47 -2.56
CA ALA A 245 -1.38 -8.30 -2.51
C ALA A 245 -2.36 -7.82 -1.43
N GLU A 246 -1.85 -7.52 -0.24
CA GLU A 246 -2.64 -7.03 0.87
C GLU A 246 -3.26 -5.66 0.57
N GLU A 247 -2.53 -4.73 -0.05
CA GLU A 247 -3.11 -3.44 -0.42
C GLU A 247 -4.18 -3.55 -1.50
N ILE A 248 -4.03 -4.47 -2.46
CA ILE A 248 -5.08 -4.78 -3.45
C ILE A 248 -6.35 -5.30 -2.74
N TYR A 249 -6.18 -6.15 -1.74
CA TYR A 249 -7.31 -6.73 -1.02
C TYR A 249 -7.94 -5.73 -0.03
N PHE A 250 -7.18 -5.23 0.94
CA PHE A 250 -7.71 -4.40 2.03
C PHE A 250 -8.06 -2.99 1.59
N ARG A 251 -7.19 -2.29 0.85
CA ARG A 251 -7.43 -0.88 0.44
C ARG A 251 -8.15 -0.84 -0.89
N GLY A 252 -7.76 -1.73 -1.81
CA GLY A 252 -8.38 -1.92 -3.11
C GLY A 252 -9.85 -2.32 -2.98
N MET A 253 -10.11 -3.46 -2.34
CA MET A 253 -11.44 -4.07 -2.28
C MET A 253 -12.19 -3.76 -0.97
N ALA A 254 -11.66 -4.14 0.19
CA ALA A 254 -12.38 -4.11 1.47
C ALA A 254 -12.82 -2.69 1.86
N GLN A 255 -11.87 -1.75 1.95
CA GLN A 255 -12.14 -0.35 2.32
C GLN A 255 -13.14 0.31 1.38
N ARG A 256 -13.08 0.02 0.07
CA ARG A 256 -14.05 0.54 -0.91
C ARG A 256 -15.43 -0.09 -0.74
N ILE A 257 -15.51 -1.39 -0.49
CA ILE A 257 -16.79 -2.07 -0.20
C ILE A 257 -17.42 -1.47 1.07
N PHE A 258 -16.65 -1.27 2.13
CA PHE A 258 -17.12 -0.64 3.36
C PHE A 258 -17.57 0.81 3.13
N GLY A 259 -16.83 1.57 2.32
CA GLY A 259 -17.15 2.95 1.96
C GLY A 259 -18.42 3.13 1.12
N ARG A 260 -19.06 2.04 0.66
CA ARG A 260 -20.39 2.10 0.02
C ARG A 260 -21.52 2.29 1.03
N LYS A 261 -21.31 1.88 2.28
CA LYS A 261 -22.30 1.95 3.37
C LYS A 261 -21.87 2.85 4.52
N LEU A 262 -20.58 3.05 4.70
CA LEU A 262 -19.99 3.80 5.81
C LEU A 262 -19.39 5.13 5.33
N ARG A 263 -19.33 6.12 6.23
CA ARG A 263 -18.54 7.35 6.02
C ARG A 263 -17.05 6.98 5.90
N PRO A 264 -16.23 7.81 5.21
CA PRO A 264 -14.84 7.48 4.93
C PRO A 264 -14.01 7.03 6.14
N GLU A 265 -14.12 7.74 7.25
CA GLU A 265 -13.42 7.46 8.51
C GLU A 265 -13.77 6.07 9.08
N TRP A 266 -15.03 5.68 9.04
CA TRP A 266 -15.50 4.38 9.51
C TRP A 266 -15.13 3.25 8.54
N ALA A 267 -15.12 3.53 7.24
CA ALA A 267 -14.64 2.58 6.24
C ALA A 267 -13.13 2.31 6.38
N ILE A 268 -12.34 3.34 6.65
CA ILE A 268 -10.90 3.24 6.95
C ILE A 268 -10.70 2.42 8.22
N LEU A 269 -11.40 2.76 9.31
CA LEU A 269 -11.26 2.05 10.58
C LEU A 269 -11.67 0.58 10.46
N ALA A 270 -12.79 0.29 9.78
CA ALA A 270 -13.24 -1.10 9.57
C ALA A 270 -12.24 -1.91 8.73
N ALA A 271 -11.68 -1.33 7.67
CA ALA A 271 -10.65 -2.01 6.87
C ALA A 271 -9.34 -2.21 7.64
N ALA A 272 -8.93 -1.23 8.44
CA ALA A 272 -7.73 -1.33 9.28
C ALA A 272 -7.91 -2.37 10.40
N ALA A 273 -9.08 -2.42 11.04
CA ALA A 273 -9.39 -3.44 12.04
C ALA A 273 -9.49 -4.84 11.43
N PHE A 274 -10.06 -4.97 10.23
CA PHE A 274 -10.08 -6.24 9.51
C PHE A 274 -8.66 -6.70 9.14
N PHE A 275 -7.82 -5.80 8.64
CA PHE A 275 -6.40 -6.05 8.38
C PHE A 275 -5.65 -6.49 9.65
N ALA A 276 -5.73 -5.73 10.74
CA ALA A 276 -5.05 -6.08 11.98
C ALA A 276 -5.57 -7.39 12.59
N GLY A 277 -6.89 -7.60 12.55
CA GLY A 277 -7.54 -8.80 13.06
C GLY A 277 -7.19 -10.07 12.29
N SER A 278 -6.99 -9.98 10.96
CA SER A 278 -6.64 -11.15 10.14
C SER A 278 -5.25 -11.71 10.44
N HIS A 279 -4.39 -10.96 11.13
CA HIS A 279 -3.06 -11.41 11.54
C HIS A 279 -3.07 -12.29 12.79
N LEU A 280 -4.16 -12.27 13.58
CA LEU A 280 -4.32 -13.12 14.77
C LEU A 280 -3.16 -13.03 15.78
N GLN A 281 -2.54 -11.85 15.87
CA GLN A 281 -1.40 -11.58 16.75
C GLN A 281 -1.77 -10.45 17.73
N PRO A 282 -2.26 -10.78 18.95
CA PRO A 282 -2.72 -9.78 19.91
C PRO A 282 -1.68 -8.72 20.26
N LEU A 283 -0.40 -9.11 20.35
CA LEU A 283 0.69 -8.17 20.61
C LEU A 283 0.93 -7.20 19.45
N GLN A 284 0.81 -7.67 18.20
CA GLN A 284 1.02 -6.85 17.00
C GLN A 284 -0.20 -5.99 16.63
N PHE A 285 -1.38 -6.40 17.10
CA PHE A 285 -2.66 -5.79 16.73
C PHE A 285 -2.69 -4.26 16.87
N PRO A 286 -2.22 -3.62 17.97
CA PRO A 286 -2.26 -2.17 18.08
C PRO A 286 -1.43 -1.46 17.00
N ALA A 287 -0.22 -1.96 16.72
CA ALA A 287 0.66 -1.40 15.69
C ALA A 287 0.07 -1.59 14.29
N LEU A 288 -0.46 -2.78 14.00
CA LEU A 288 -1.10 -3.09 12.72
C LEU A 288 -2.38 -2.28 12.50
N LEU A 289 -3.15 -2.01 13.55
CA LEU A 289 -4.35 -1.18 13.47
C LEU A 289 -3.98 0.27 13.13
N VAL A 290 -3.04 0.87 13.85
CA VAL A 290 -2.60 2.26 13.61
C VAL A 290 -1.98 2.39 12.22
N PHE A 291 -1.06 1.48 11.86
CA PHE A 291 -0.48 1.46 10.53
C PHE A 291 -1.55 1.24 9.46
N GLY A 292 -2.52 0.38 9.74
CA GLY A 292 -3.61 0.09 8.84
C GLY A 292 -4.50 1.30 8.55
N ILE A 293 -4.73 2.16 9.56
CA ILE A 293 -5.41 3.45 9.42
C ILE A 293 -4.58 4.39 8.54
N ILE A 294 -3.27 4.50 8.76
CA ILE A 294 -2.37 5.34 7.95
C ILE A 294 -2.45 4.95 6.47
N LEU A 295 -2.33 3.66 6.16
CA LEU A 295 -2.47 3.14 4.79
C LEU A 295 -3.85 3.45 4.20
N GLY A 296 -4.91 3.28 5.00
CA GLY A 296 -6.28 3.59 4.57
C GLY A 296 -6.50 5.08 4.28
N VAL A 297 -5.92 5.98 5.07
CA VAL A 297 -5.92 7.43 4.83
C VAL A 297 -5.15 7.79 3.56
N LEU A 298 -3.99 7.17 3.32
CA LEU A 298 -3.22 7.37 2.08
C LEU A 298 -4.02 6.97 0.85
N ALA A 299 -4.66 5.80 0.89
CA ALA A 299 -5.49 5.31 -0.21
C ALA A 299 -6.72 6.21 -0.44
N TRP A 300 -7.39 6.63 0.63
CA TRP A 300 -8.56 7.49 0.56
C TRP A 300 -8.23 8.89 0.02
N LYS A 301 -7.23 9.58 0.59
CA LYS A 301 -6.85 10.95 0.18
C LYS A 301 -6.35 11.01 -1.26
N SER A 302 -5.64 9.98 -1.71
CA SER A 302 -5.05 9.97 -3.06
C SER A 302 -5.97 9.41 -4.14
N GLY A 303 -7.06 8.76 -3.75
CA GLY A 303 -8.00 8.04 -4.63
C GLY A 303 -7.37 6.84 -5.35
N ARG A 304 -6.21 6.36 -4.91
CA ARG A 304 -5.46 5.25 -5.51
C ARG A 304 -4.64 4.53 -4.46
N ILE A 305 -4.28 3.27 -4.69
CA ILE A 305 -3.54 2.47 -3.70
C ILE A 305 -2.01 2.56 -3.86
N GLY A 306 -1.50 3.25 -4.89
CA GLY A 306 -0.05 3.41 -5.09
C GLY A 306 0.72 3.92 -3.86
N PRO A 307 0.30 5.03 -3.21
CA PRO A 307 0.99 5.53 -2.01
C PRO A 307 0.96 4.55 -0.84
N SER A 308 -0.14 3.81 -0.64
CA SER A 308 -0.25 2.85 0.45
C SER A 308 0.57 1.59 0.18
N ILE A 309 0.64 1.12 -1.08
CA ILE A 309 1.57 0.04 -1.49
C ILE A 309 3.01 0.39 -1.11
N TRP A 310 3.50 1.57 -1.49
CA TRP A 310 4.89 1.94 -1.22
C TRP A 310 5.17 2.17 0.27
N ALA A 311 4.19 2.68 1.03
CA ALA A 311 4.30 2.76 2.49
C ALA A 311 4.36 1.37 3.13
N HIS A 312 3.54 0.44 2.65
CA HIS A 312 3.54 -0.93 3.16
C HIS A 312 4.84 -1.67 2.80
N VAL A 313 5.33 -1.52 1.57
CA VAL A 313 6.66 -2.04 1.16
C VAL A 313 7.77 -1.47 2.05
N GLY A 314 7.79 -0.16 2.29
CA GLY A 314 8.81 0.46 3.15
C GLY A 314 8.77 -0.09 4.59
N PHE A 315 7.57 -0.29 5.13
CA PHE A 315 7.37 -0.89 6.45
C PHE A 315 7.88 -2.33 6.51
N ASN A 316 7.46 -3.20 5.58
CA ASN A 316 7.84 -4.61 5.56
C ASN A 316 9.31 -4.83 5.22
N VAL A 317 9.92 -4.03 4.35
CA VAL A 317 11.35 -4.12 4.03
C VAL A 317 12.20 -3.80 5.26
N VAL A 318 11.83 -2.77 6.04
CA VAL A 318 12.56 -2.46 7.29
C VAL A 318 12.35 -3.55 8.33
N ALA A 319 11.14 -4.11 8.45
CA ALA A 319 10.88 -5.25 9.33
C ALA A 319 11.70 -6.48 8.94
N ALA A 320 11.72 -6.84 7.65
CA ALA A 320 12.51 -7.95 7.12
C ALA A 320 14.02 -7.73 7.30
N ALA A 321 14.51 -6.50 7.06
CA ALA A 321 15.90 -6.15 7.31
C ALA A 321 16.28 -6.27 8.79
N SER A 322 15.36 -5.90 9.70
CA SER A 322 15.60 -6.00 11.14
C SER A 322 15.76 -7.46 11.59
N LEU A 323 15.00 -8.37 10.98
CA LEU A 323 15.09 -9.82 11.20
C LEU A 323 16.41 -10.41 10.68
N VAL A 324 16.83 -10.02 9.47
CA VAL A 324 18.02 -10.58 8.81
C VAL A 324 19.32 -10.02 9.40
N PHE A 325 19.36 -8.73 9.70
CA PHE A 325 20.59 -8.04 10.13
C PHE A 325 20.67 -7.82 11.64
N ASN A 326 19.76 -8.42 12.41
CA ASN A 326 19.67 -8.28 13.87
C ASN A 326 19.75 -6.81 14.33
N LEU A 327 18.99 -5.92 13.68
CA LEU A 327 19.10 -4.47 13.94
C LEU A 327 18.51 -4.04 15.30
N GLY A 328 18.11 -4.96 16.17
CA GLY A 328 17.60 -4.65 17.51
C GLY A 328 16.38 -3.71 17.53
N ILE A 329 15.61 -3.67 16.43
CA ILE A 329 14.43 -2.81 16.28
C ILE A 329 13.19 -3.63 16.67
N GLY A 330 13.09 -3.97 17.95
CA GLY A 330 12.00 -4.80 18.51
C GLY A 330 11.88 -4.63 20.00
#